data_AF-A0A7C4FH79-F1
#
_entry.id   AF-A0A7C4FH79-F1
#
_cell.length_a   1.000
_cell.length_b   1.000
_cell.length_c   1.000
_cell.angle_alpha   90.00
_cell.angle_beta   90.00
_cell.angle_gamma   90.00
#
_symmetry.space_group_name_H-M   'P 1'
#
loop_
_entity.id
_entity.type
_entity.pdbx_description
1 polymer ?
#
loop_
_entity_poly.entity_id
_entity_poly.type
_entity_poly.pdbx_seq_one_letter_code
_entity_poly.pdbx_strand_id
1 'polypeptide(L)'
;MATSIGINPVPGDVRVVSLNDDKRNRRIEVLTKDLKLVSSLDLDIYEYPYGMVFYSTGNSCIIDVSNIVKVSKDLKIVKKVNLPGTYTRITFANNFIVVSSIKSFEDLDRYYLTVHNTNLDVVDEFCLSCDYNYSVELTMSTMFVNNNVIYTVGTLKVGNRTKISEAIEVSNIYAVKLNFDHLSKIVLKTLPNLAQRSVDYTQLILIVTLIIVAVPGAIVVFLYRRSKRRRGLKKFKRRRKLHKLWYINFYFLLE
;
A
#
# COMPACT_ATOMS: atom_id res chain seq x y z
N MET A 1 -22.95 -5.45 6.85
CA MET A 1 -22.26 -6.72 6.48
C MET A 1 -20.86 -6.42 5.93
N ALA A 2 -19.81 -7.10 6.39
CA ALA A 2 -18.45 -6.92 5.87
C ALA A 2 -18.26 -7.73 4.59
N THR A 3 -17.83 -7.08 3.51
CA THR A 3 -17.69 -7.75 2.21
C THR A 3 -16.24 -8.09 1.86
N SER A 4 -15.27 -7.41 2.49
CA SER A 4 -13.86 -7.71 2.26
C SER A 4 -12.99 -7.31 3.45
N ILE A 5 -11.93 -8.07 3.68
CA ILE A 5 -10.91 -7.81 4.69
C ILE A 5 -9.53 -8.07 4.09
N GLY A 6 -8.53 -7.31 4.50
CA GLY A 6 -7.14 -7.60 4.17
C GLY A 6 -6.15 -6.80 5.01
N ILE A 7 -4.89 -7.19 4.95
CA ILE A 7 -3.79 -6.50 5.62
C ILE A 7 -3.13 -5.56 4.61
N ASN A 8 -3.02 -4.28 4.95
CA ASN A 8 -2.30 -3.34 4.11
C ASN A 8 -0.79 -3.63 4.18
N PRO A 9 -0.10 -3.84 3.05
CA PRO A 9 1.31 -4.25 3.06
C PRO A 9 2.27 -3.16 3.58
N VAL A 10 1.85 -1.90 3.68
CA VAL A 10 2.73 -0.80 4.10
C VAL A 10 2.62 -0.47 5.60
N PRO A 11 1.48 0.01 6.14
CA PRO A 11 1.34 0.23 7.57
C PRO A 11 1.12 -1.08 8.36
N GLY A 12 0.80 -2.20 7.69
CA GLY A 12 0.50 -3.47 8.37
C GLY A 12 -0.82 -3.47 9.14
N ASP A 13 -1.69 -2.49 8.88
CA ASP A 13 -3.02 -2.38 9.47
C ASP A 13 -4.00 -3.38 8.82
N VAL A 14 -5.01 -3.79 9.58
CA VAL A 14 -6.12 -4.58 9.05
C VAL A 14 -7.16 -3.60 8.52
N ARG A 15 -7.62 -3.79 7.29
CA ARG A 15 -8.73 -3.00 6.74
C ARG A 15 -9.91 -3.89 6.43
N VAL A 16 -11.08 -3.39 6.79
CA VAL A 16 -12.37 -4.00 6.49
C VAL A 16 -13.17 -3.03 5.64
N VAL A 17 -13.77 -3.53 4.57
CA VAL A 17 -14.73 -2.78 3.76
C VAL A 17 -16.11 -3.38 3.98
N SER A 18 -17.05 -2.54 4.40
CA SER A 18 -18.40 -2.95 4.75
C SER A 18 -19.42 -1.92 4.28
N LEU A 19 -20.69 -2.35 4.25
CA LEU A 19 -21.81 -1.42 4.21
C LEU A 19 -22.04 -0.88 5.63
N ASN A 20 -22.15 0.44 5.73
CA ASN A 20 -22.62 1.14 6.92
C ASN A 20 -24.14 1.26 6.84
N ASP A 21 -24.83 0.37 7.56
CA ASP A 21 -26.27 0.21 7.47
C ASP A 21 -27.03 1.49 7.90
N ASP A 22 -26.50 2.24 8.87
CA ASP A 22 -27.14 3.46 9.40
C ASP A 22 -27.19 4.59 8.35
N LYS A 23 -26.10 4.77 7.60
CA LYS A 23 -25.98 5.84 6.59
C LYS A 23 -26.25 5.35 5.17
N ARG A 24 -26.46 4.04 5.00
CA ARG A 24 -26.55 3.34 3.71
C ARG A 24 -25.37 3.62 2.76
N ASN A 25 -24.21 3.95 3.32
CA ASN A 25 -23.00 4.24 2.55
C ASN A 25 -21.92 3.20 2.82
N ARG A 26 -20.81 3.24 2.11
CA ARG A 26 -19.70 2.31 2.37
C ARG A 26 -18.80 2.87 3.44
N ARG A 27 -18.19 1.99 4.20
CA ARG A 27 -17.17 2.34 5.17
C ARG A 27 -15.95 1.46 5.00
N ILE A 28 -14.79 2.10 5.08
CA ILE A 28 -13.51 1.43 5.28
C ILE A 28 -13.14 1.63 6.74
N GLU A 29 -12.97 0.54 7.46
CA GLU A 29 -12.53 0.54 8.85
C GLU A 29 -11.08 0.08 8.92
N VAL A 30 -10.26 0.82 9.66
CA VAL A 30 -8.87 0.47 9.96
C VAL A 30 -8.83 -0.07 11.37
N LEU A 31 -8.37 -1.30 11.51
CA LEU A 31 -8.31 -2.03 12.76
C LEU A 31 -6.85 -2.33 13.12
N THR A 32 -6.59 -2.45 14.43
CA THR A 32 -5.36 -3.07 14.92
C THR A 32 -5.34 -4.58 14.61
N LYS A 33 -4.20 -5.23 14.82
CA LYS A 33 -4.10 -6.70 14.70
C LYS A 33 -5.01 -7.44 15.69
N ASP A 34 -5.34 -6.81 16.82
CA ASP A 34 -6.32 -7.32 17.79
C ASP A 34 -7.76 -6.90 17.45
N LEU A 35 -8.01 -6.47 16.22
CA LEU A 35 -9.31 -6.07 15.68
C LEU A 35 -9.99 -4.89 16.39
N LYS A 36 -9.21 -4.02 17.05
CA LYS A 36 -9.73 -2.79 17.64
C LYS A 36 -9.80 -1.68 16.60
N LEU A 37 -10.93 -1.00 16.50
CA LEU A 37 -11.11 0.13 15.59
C LEU A 37 -10.16 1.28 15.92
N VAL A 38 -9.42 1.74 14.91
CA VAL A 38 -8.48 2.87 15.00
C VAL A 38 -9.05 4.10 14.30
N SER A 39 -9.57 3.92 13.09
CA SER A 39 -10.14 5.00 12.28
C SER A 39 -11.08 4.41 11.22
N SER A 40 -11.89 5.26 10.62
CA SER A 40 -12.74 4.88 9.49
C SER A 40 -12.85 5.98 8.44
N LEU A 41 -13.23 5.58 7.24
CA LEU A 41 -13.56 6.47 6.14
C LEU A 41 -14.91 6.05 5.56
N ASP A 42 -15.87 6.95 5.62
CA ASP A 42 -17.15 6.82 4.92
C ASP A 42 -16.92 7.23 3.45
N LEU A 43 -17.30 6.36 2.50
CA LEU A 43 -17.33 6.69 1.08
C LEU A 43 -18.76 7.08 0.71
N ASP A 44 -18.92 8.21 0.01
CA ASP A 44 -20.22 8.73 -0.42
C ASP A 44 -20.74 7.95 -1.66
N ILE A 45 -20.97 6.65 -1.47
CA ILE A 45 -21.38 5.67 -2.49
C ILE A 45 -22.41 4.74 -1.87
N TYR A 46 -23.59 4.68 -2.48
CA TYR A 46 -24.79 4.01 -1.96
C TYR A 46 -25.00 2.62 -2.57
N GLU A 47 -23.97 1.77 -2.51
CA GLU A 47 -23.99 0.46 -3.17
C GLU A 47 -23.13 -0.55 -2.42
N TYR A 48 -23.31 -1.84 -2.70
CA TYR A 48 -22.56 -2.92 -2.04
C TYR A 48 -21.11 -2.99 -2.51
N PRO A 49 -20.11 -2.98 -1.60
CA PRO A 49 -18.74 -3.28 -1.97
C PRO A 49 -18.63 -4.78 -2.28
N TYR A 50 -17.92 -5.14 -3.34
CA TYR A 50 -17.75 -6.55 -3.75
C TYR A 50 -16.33 -7.10 -3.51
N GLY A 51 -15.34 -6.23 -3.32
CA GLY A 51 -13.98 -6.65 -3.07
C GLY A 51 -13.00 -5.50 -2.87
N MET A 52 -11.86 -5.84 -2.29
CA MET A 52 -10.73 -4.93 -2.07
C MET A 52 -9.42 -5.66 -2.34
N VAL A 53 -8.45 -4.95 -2.94
CA VAL A 53 -7.06 -5.40 -3.09
C VAL A 53 -6.10 -4.29 -2.69
N PHE A 54 -4.88 -4.68 -2.34
CA PHE A 54 -3.79 -3.75 -2.03
C PHE A 54 -2.72 -3.76 -3.10
N TYR A 55 -2.20 -2.59 -3.40
CA TYR A 55 -0.97 -2.42 -4.17
C TYR A 55 0.23 -2.60 -3.24
N SER A 56 1.39 -2.89 -3.83
CA SER A 56 2.68 -2.91 -3.11
C SER A 56 3.01 -1.58 -2.43
N THR A 57 2.46 -0.47 -2.93
CA THR A 57 2.62 0.88 -2.34
C THR A 57 1.69 1.16 -1.15
N GLY A 58 0.82 0.21 -0.79
CA GLY A 58 -0.14 0.32 0.31
C GLY A 58 -1.42 1.08 -0.03
N ASN A 59 -1.56 1.59 -1.25
CA ASN A 59 -2.86 2.04 -1.74
C ASN A 59 -3.75 0.82 -1.96
N SER A 60 -5.06 0.99 -1.79
CA SER A 60 -6.04 -0.05 -2.07
C SER A 60 -6.96 0.34 -3.23
N CYS A 61 -7.52 -0.68 -3.85
CA CYS A 61 -8.58 -0.56 -4.84
C CYS A 61 -9.79 -1.32 -4.33
N ILE A 62 -10.95 -0.68 -4.39
CA ILE A 62 -12.24 -1.22 -3.95
C ILE A 62 -13.15 -1.23 -5.16
N ILE A 63 -13.95 -2.28 -5.30
CA ILE A 63 -14.93 -2.42 -6.37
C ILE A 63 -16.36 -2.48 -5.83
N ASP A 64 -17.27 -2.06 -6.70
CA ASP A 64 -18.62 -1.63 -6.39
C ASP A 64 -19.62 -2.19 -7.42
N VAL A 65 -20.90 -1.87 -7.26
CA VAL A 65 -21.76 -1.79 -8.45
C VAL A 65 -21.24 -0.58 -9.26
N SER A 66 -20.94 -0.72 -10.54
CA SER A 66 -20.59 0.38 -11.44
C SER A 66 -19.46 1.35 -11.05
N ASN A 67 -18.67 1.08 -10.01
CA ASN A 67 -17.62 1.97 -9.55
C ASN A 67 -16.35 1.21 -9.15
N ILE A 68 -15.21 1.90 -9.26
CA ILE A 68 -13.92 1.48 -8.72
C ILE A 68 -13.33 2.67 -7.96
N VAL A 69 -12.97 2.45 -6.70
CA VAL A 69 -12.41 3.48 -5.82
C VAL A 69 -10.98 3.13 -5.43
N LYS A 70 -10.04 4.04 -5.73
CA LYS A 70 -8.67 3.97 -5.25
C LYS A 70 -8.53 4.80 -3.97
N VAL A 71 -8.03 4.17 -2.91
CA VAL A 71 -7.81 4.77 -1.60
C VAL A 71 -6.33 4.69 -1.25
N SER A 72 -5.78 5.74 -0.65
CA SER A 72 -4.37 5.78 -0.28
C SER A 72 -4.08 4.92 0.95
N LYS A 73 -2.79 4.62 1.16
CA LYS A 73 -2.31 4.06 2.42
C LYS A 73 -2.67 4.92 3.65
N ASP A 74 -2.86 6.22 3.47
CA ASP A 74 -3.21 7.17 4.55
C ASP A 74 -4.73 7.38 4.67
N LEU A 75 -5.53 6.45 4.11
CA LEU A 75 -6.99 6.44 4.16
C LEU A 75 -7.64 7.68 3.54
N LYS A 76 -7.18 8.10 2.36
CA LYS A 76 -7.77 9.18 1.56
C LYS A 76 -8.22 8.68 0.20
N ILE A 77 -9.35 9.16 -0.31
CA ILE A 77 -9.77 8.87 -1.68
C ILE A 77 -8.78 9.53 -2.66
N VAL A 78 -8.21 8.73 -3.57
CA VAL A 78 -7.25 9.19 -4.58
C VAL A 78 -7.92 9.38 -5.93
N LYS A 79 -8.74 8.40 -6.35
CA LYS A 79 -9.47 8.43 -7.62
C LYS A 79 -10.72 7.57 -7.49
N LYS A 80 -11.79 8.00 -8.15
CA LYS A 80 -13.02 7.23 -8.35
C LYS A 80 -13.27 7.16 -9.85
N VAL A 81 -13.64 5.98 -10.34
CA VAL A 81 -14.02 5.77 -11.73
C VAL A 81 -15.39 5.10 -11.74
N ASN A 82 -16.31 5.66 -12.50
CA ASN A 82 -17.63 5.08 -12.72
C ASN A 82 -17.62 4.43 -14.10
N LEU A 83 -17.99 3.16 -14.16
CA LEU A 83 -17.98 2.36 -15.38
C LEU A 83 -19.21 1.47 -15.39
N PRO A 84 -19.86 1.27 -16.55
CA PRO A 84 -21.06 0.47 -16.62
C PRO A 84 -20.78 -1.00 -16.26
N GLY A 85 -21.63 -1.57 -15.42
CA GLY A 85 -21.64 -2.98 -15.04
C GLY A 85 -21.59 -3.21 -13.54
N THR A 86 -21.91 -4.43 -13.11
CA THR A 86 -21.78 -4.86 -11.72
C THR A 86 -20.45 -5.57 -11.54
N TYR A 87 -19.49 -4.97 -10.83
CA TYR A 87 -18.25 -5.67 -10.53
C TYR A 87 -18.47 -6.78 -9.52
N THR A 88 -17.84 -7.92 -9.75
CA THR A 88 -18.04 -9.10 -8.92
C THR A 88 -16.75 -9.50 -8.21
N ARG A 89 -15.58 -9.35 -8.85
CA ARG A 89 -14.27 -9.72 -8.26
C ARG A 89 -13.19 -8.75 -8.67
N ILE A 90 -12.15 -8.69 -7.85
CA ILE A 90 -10.94 -7.91 -8.10
C ILE A 90 -9.71 -8.71 -7.67
N THR A 91 -8.65 -8.64 -8.45
CA THR A 91 -7.30 -9.09 -8.07
C THR A 91 -6.26 -8.06 -8.49
N PHE A 92 -5.12 -8.05 -7.81
CA PHE A 92 -3.99 -7.19 -8.14
C PHE A 92 -2.75 -8.04 -8.35
N ALA A 93 -2.13 -7.92 -9.52
CA ALA A 93 -0.94 -8.67 -9.86
C ALA A 93 -0.19 -7.97 -10.99
N ASN A 94 1.15 -8.05 -10.97
CA ASN A 94 2.01 -7.47 -12.00
C ASN A 94 1.72 -5.98 -12.33
N ASN A 95 1.35 -5.19 -11.32
CA ASN A 95 0.93 -3.79 -11.46
C ASN A 95 -0.37 -3.57 -12.26
N PHE A 96 -1.15 -4.61 -12.49
CA PHE A 96 -2.47 -4.54 -13.07
C PHE A 96 -3.54 -4.88 -12.04
N ILE A 97 -4.68 -4.25 -12.22
CA ILE A 97 -5.91 -4.52 -11.48
C ILE A 97 -6.81 -5.24 -12.45
N VAL A 98 -7.17 -6.46 -12.14
CA VAL A 98 -8.08 -7.23 -12.96
C VAL A 98 -9.39 -7.29 -12.21
N VAL A 99 -10.47 -6.87 -12.87
CA VAL A 99 -11.81 -6.93 -12.33
C VAL A 99 -12.69 -7.81 -13.21
N SER A 100 -13.55 -8.60 -12.60
CA SER A 100 -14.66 -9.25 -13.31
C SER A 100 -15.91 -8.41 -13.14
N SER A 101 -16.70 -8.30 -14.20
CA SER A 101 -17.96 -7.54 -14.18
C SER A 101 -19.05 -8.22 -15.00
N ILE A 102 -20.31 -7.97 -14.62
CA ILE A 102 -21.49 -8.30 -15.41
C ILE A 102 -21.98 -7.01 -16.07
N LYS A 103 -22.12 -7.01 -17.39
CA LYS A 103 -22.70 -5.89 -18.15
C LYS A 103 -23.87 -6.39 -18.98
N SER A 104 -24.98 -5.69 -18.92
CA SER A 104 -26.15 -6.01 -19.74
C SER A 104 -25.96 -5.38 -21.13
N PHE A 105 -26.06 -6.20 -22.17
CA PHE A 105 -26.00 -5.79 -23.58
C PHE A 105 -27.05 -6.57 -24.37
N GLU A 106 -27.94 -5.84 -25.07
CA GLU A 106 -29.07 -6.43 -25.82
C GLU A 106 -29.95 -7.38 -24.97
N ASP A 107 -30.33 -6.93 -23.77
CA ASP A 107 -31.14 -7.69 -22.80
C ASP A 107 -30.51 -9.01 -22.30
N LEU A 108 -29.21 -9.21 -22.55
CA LEU A 108 -28.44 -10.34 -22.06
C LEU A 108 -27.33 -9.87 -21.11
N ASP A 109 -27.24 -10.51 -19.95
CA ASP A 109 -26.13 -10.31 -19.01
C ASP A 109 -24.89 -11.04 -19.52
N ARG A 110 -23.83 -10.27 -19.77
CA ARG A 110 -22.55 -10.77 -20.25
C ARG A 110 -21.46 -10.55 -19.21
N TYR A 111 -20.56 -11.53 -19.10
CA TYR A 111 -19.44 -11.53 -18.18
C TYR A 111 -18.20 -11.00 -18.86
N TYR A 112 -17.52 -10.08 -18.21
CA TYR A 112 -16.30 -9.44 -18.69
C TYR A 112 -15.18 -9.57 -17.68
N LEU A 113 -13.95 -9.64 -18.19
CA LEU A 113 -12.74 -9.33 -17.45
C LEU A 113 -12.15 -8.04 -17.99
N THR A 114 -12.04 -7.03 -17.15
CA THR A 114 -11.43 -5.75 -17.50
C THR A 114 -10.11 -5.61 -16.76
N VAL A 115 -9.07 -5.26 -17.50
CA VAL A 115 -7.72 -5.02 -16.97
C VAL A 115 -7.50 -3.53 -16.90
N HIS A 116 -7.14 -3.04 -15.72
CA HIS A 116 -6.77 -1.65 -15.48
C HIS A 116 -5.30 -1.53 -15.08
N ASN A 117 -4.67 -0.42 -15.46
CA ASN A 117 -3.39 -0.04 -14.89
C ASN A 117 -3.57 0.51 -13.45
N THR A 118 -2.48 0.80 -12.74
CA THR A 118 -2.55 1.36 -11.37
C THR A 118 -3.20 2.76 -11.28
N ASN A 119 -3.39 3.44 -12.40
CA ASN A 119 -4.09 4.71 -12.51
C ASN A 119 -5.60 4.52 -12.76
N LEU A 120 -6.09 3.28 -12.80
CA LEU A 120 -7.47 2.88 -13.11
C LEU A 120 -7.89 3.10 -14.57
N ASP A 121 -6.95 3.36 -15.48
CA ASP A 121 -7.27 3.45 -16.90
C ASP A 121 -7.43 2.04 -17.47
N VAL A 122 -8.44 1.83 -18.31
CA VAL A 122 -8.70 0.53 -18.96
C VAL A 122 -7.57 0.27 -19.94
N VAL A 123 -6.92 -0.88 -19.77
CA VAL A 123 -5.85 -1.38 -20.63
C VAL A 123 -6.41 -2.35 -21.65
N ASP A 124 -7.28 -3.25 -21.19
CA ASP A 124 -7.86 -4.30 -22.03
C ASP A 124 -9.18 -4.80 -21.43
N GLU A 125 -10.02 -5.41 -22.25
CA GLU A 125 -11.31 -5.95 -21.83
C GLU A 125 -11.71 -7.18 -22.65
N PHE A 126 -12.08 -8.25 -21.95
CA PHE A 126 -12.41 -9.55 -22.54
C PHE A 126 -13.84 -9.89 -22.20
N CYS A 127 -14.64 -10.19 -23.22
CA CYS A 127 -15.97 -10.73 -23.02
C CYS A 127 -15.92 -12.26 -22.96
N LEU A 128 -16.24 -12.82 -21.80
CA LEU A 128 -16.21 -14.26 -21.55
C LEU A 128 -17.50 -14.99 -21.97
N SER A 129 -18.56 -14.25 -22.27
CA SER A 129 -19.87 -14.82 -22.64
C SER A 129 -20.50 -14.06 -23.81
N CYS A 130 -19.67 -13.63 -24.78
CA CYS A 130 -20.16 -12.97 -25.99
C CYS A 130 -20.56 -13.94 -27.10
N ASP A 131 -20.25 -15.22 -26.95
CA ASP A 131 -20.79 -16.29 -27.78
C ASP A 131 -22.14 -16.74 -27.20
N TYR A 132 -23.17 -16.82 -28.05
CA TYR A 132 -24.50 -17.28 -27.65
C TYR A 132 -24.52 -18.73 -27.14
N ASN A 133 -23.48 -19.52 -27.45
CA ASN A 133 -23.43 -20.94 -27.12
C ASN A 133 -22.82 -21.24 -25.75
N TYR A 134 -22.28 -20.24 -25.03
CA TYR A 134 -21.79 -20.45 -23.66
C TYR A 134 -21.74 -19.16 -22.84
N SER A 135 -21.94 -19.30 -21.52
CA SER A 135 -21.73 -18.21 -20.58
C SER A 135 -20.82 -18.67 -19.43
N VAL A 136 -19.69 -17.97 -19.24
CA VAL A 136 -18.84 -18.15 -18.06
C VAL A 136 -19.38 -17.29 -16.93
N GLU A 137 -19.81 -17.91 -15.84
CA GLU A 137 -20.19 -17.22 -14.62
C GLU A 137 -19.00 -17.21 -13.65
N LEU A 138 -18.49 -16.00 -13.35
CA LEU A 138 -17.40 -15.79 -12.38
C LEU A 138 -17.96 -15.30 -11.05
N THR A 139 -18.90 -16.03 -10.48
CA THR A 139 -19.40 -15.84 -9.12
C THR A 139 -18.59 -16.71 -8.15
N MET A 140 -18.29 -16.17 -6.95
CA MET A 140 -17.69 -16.94 -5.83
C MET A 140 -16.21 -17.37 -5.94
N SER A 141 -15.45 -16.91 -6.94
CA SER A 141 -14.07 -17.38 -7.14
C SER A 141 -12.94 -16.39 -6.82
N THR A 142 -11.71 -16.93 -6.71
CA THR A 142 -10.46 -16.16 -6.63
C THR A 142 -9.83 -16.07 -8.02
N MET A 143 -9.29 -14.89 -8.37
CA MET A 143 -8.50 -14.69 -9.57
C MET A 143 -7.02 -14.59 -9.21
N PHE A 144 -6.20 -15.35 -9.91
CA PHE A 144 -4.74 -15.33 -9.80
C PHE A 144 -4.13 -14.98 -11.15
N VAL A 145 -3.10 -14.14 -11.16
CA VAL A 145 -2.39 -13.78 -12.39
C VAL A 145 -0.94 -14.21 -12.25
N ASN A 146 -0.45 -14.93 -13.26
CA ASN A 146 0.95 -15.31 -13.38
C ASN A 146 1.45 -14.85 -14.75
N ASN A 147 2.44 -13.96 -14.78
CA ASN A 147 2.92 -13.30 -15.99
C ASN A 147 1.76 -12.72 -16.82
N ASN A 148 1.52 -13.28 -18.00
CA ASN A 148 0.49 -12.86 -18.96
C ASN A 148 -0.72 -13.81 -18.95
N VAL A 149 -0.87 -14.61 -17.90
CA VAL A 149 -1.93 -15.61 -17.79
C VAL A 149 -2.78 -15.31 -16.56
N ILE A 150 -4.07 -15.12 -16.79
CA ILE A 150 -5.06 -15.04 -15.72
C ILE A 150 -5.66 -16.43 -15.54
N TYR A 151 -5.64 -16.89 -14.29
CA TYR A 151 -6.31 -18.07 -13.81
C TYR A 151 -7.48 -17.61 -12.98
N THR A 152 -8.67 -18.00 -13.39
CA THR A 152 -9.87 -17.80 -12.60
C THR A 152 -10.63 -19.10 -12.50
N VAL A 153 -11.26 -19.29 -11.35
CA VAL A 153 -12.21 -20.37 -11.09
C VAL A 153 -13.61 -19.84 -11.40
N GLY A 154 -14.51 -20.66 -11.91
CA GLY A 154 -15.90 -20.24 -12.12
C GLY A 154 -16.81 -21.39 -12.52
N THR A 155 -18.09 -21.09 -12.60
CA THR A 155 -19.09 -21.98 -13.18
C THR A 155 -19.25 -21.64 -14.65
N LEU A 156 -18.85 -22.54 -15.53
CA LEU A 156 -19.14 -22.40 -16.95
C LEU A 156 -20.49 -23.04 -17.24
N LYS A 157 -21.43 -22.24 -17.74
CA LYS A 157 -22.68 -22.73 -18.31
C LYS A 157 -22.48 -22.86 -19.82
N VAL A 158 -22.08 -24.05 -20.24
CA VAL A 158 -21.96 -24.40 -21.66
C VAL A 158 -23.37 -24.67 -22.18
N GLY A 159 -23.81 -23.94 -23.20
CA GLY A 159 -24.96 -24.35 -24.01
C GLY A 159 -24.60 -25.65 -24.74
N ASN A 160 -25.59 -26.47 -25.10
CA ASN A 160 -25.34 -27.76 -25.73
C ASN A 160 -24.36 -27.63 -26.92
N ARG A 161 -23.13 -28.13 -26.72
CA ARG A 161 -22.04 -28.34 -27.72
C ARG A 161 -21.04 -27.18 -27.91
N THR A 162 -20.03 -27.09 -27.05
CA THR A 162 -18.61 -26.90 -27.45
C THR A 162 -17.68 -26.96 -26.23
N LYS A 163 -16.56 -27.68 -26.34
CA LYS A 163 -15.44 -27.56 -25.38
C LYS A 163 -14.72 -26.23 -25.64
N ILE A 164 -14.52 -25.42 -24.61
CA ILE A 164 -13.68 -24.22 -24.72
C ILE A 164 -12.22 -24.66 -24.72
N SER A 165 -11.43 -24.26 -25.72
CA SER A 165 -10.00 -24.60 -25.83
C SER A 165 -9.16 -24.06 -24.66
N GLU A 166 -9.64 -23.02 -24.00
CA GLU A 166 -8.96 -22.26 -22.95
C GLU A 166 -9.47 -22.56 -21.53
N ALA A 167 -10.49 -23.42 -21.39
CA ALA A 167 -11.02 -23.82 -20.09
C ALA A 167 -10.74 -25.30 -19.82
N ILE A 168 -10.20 -25.60 -18.64
CA ILE A 168 -10.05 -26.97 -18.15
C ILE A 168 -11.02 -27.15 -16.99
N GLU A 169 -11.88 -28.16 -17.09
CA GLU A 169 -12.72 -28.58 -15.97
C GLU A 169 -11.86 -29.33 -14.96
N VAL A 170 -11.85 -28.85 -13.72
CA VAL A 170 -11.18 -29.47 -12.58
C VAL A 170 -12.24 -29.64 -11.49
N SER A 171 -12.71 -30.88 -11.29
CA SER A 171 -13.68 -31.20 -10.24
C SER A 171 -14.98 -30.36 -10.31
N ASN A 172 -15.60 -30.26 -11.49
CA ASN A 172 -16.80 -29.44 -11.78
C ASN A 172 -16.58 -27.91 -11.67
N ILE A 173 -15.34 -27.46 -11.56
CA ILE A 173 -14.95 -26.05 -11.55
C ILE A 173 -14.14 -25.76 -12.80
N TYR A 174 -14.44 -24.67 -13.49
CA TYR A 174 -13.72 -24.30 -14.70
C TYR A 174 -12.56 -23.38 -14.37
N ALA A 175 -11.35 -23.81 -14.71
CA ALA A 175 -10.17 -22.96 -14.73
C ALA A 175 -10.07 -22.35 -16.13
N VAL A 176 -10.25 -21.03 -16.24
CA VAL A 176 -10.07 -20.31 -17.52
C VAL A 176 -8.65 -19.78 -17.56
N LYS A 177 -7.93 -20.12 -18.64
CA LYS A 177 -6.58 -19.64 -18.94
C LYS A 177 -6.66 -18.62 -20.07
N LEU A 178 -6.55 -17.34 -19.74
CA LEU A 178 -6.51 -16.27 -20.75
C LEU A 178 -5.08 -15.82 -20.96
N ASN A 179 -4.58 -15.95 -22.19
CA ASN A 179 -3.25 -15.48 -22.57
C ASN A 179 -3.34 -14.08 -23.17
N PHE A 180 -2.56 -13.15 -22.62
CA PHE A 180 -2.57 -11.76 -23.05
C PHE A 180 -1.34 -11.50 -23.92
N ASP A 181 -1.46 -11.71 -25.22
CA ASP A 181 -0.38 -11.36 -26.16
C ASP A 181 -0.11 -9.84 -26.16
N HIS A 182 -1.12 -9.01 -25.81
CA HIS A 182 -0.97 -7.57 -25.68
C HIS A 182 -0.21 -7.13 -24.43
N LEU A 183 -0.20 -7.90 -23.32
CA LEU A 183 0.64 -7.59 -22.15
C LEU A 183 2.14 -7.72 -22.48
N SER A 184 2.52 -8.58 -23.45
CA SER A 184 3.89 -8.67 -23.94
C SER A 184 4.32 -7.44 -24.76
N LYS A 185 3.36 -6.73 -25.37
CA LYS A 185 3.57 -5.49 -26.15
C LYS A 185 3.43 -4.22 -25.31
N ILE A 186 2.79 -4.30 -24.15
CA ILE A 186 3.00 -3.32 -23.08
C ILE A 186 4.39 -3.63 -22.54
N VAL A 187 5.38 -3.16 -23.30
CA VAL A 187 6.68 -2.80 -22.76
C VAL A 187 6.35 -2.05 -21.49
N LEU A 188 6.52 -2.69 -20.34
CA LEU A 188 6.97 -2.00 -19.15
C LEU A 188 8.03 -1.08 -19.74
N LYS A 189 7.78 0.23 -19.75
CA LYS A 189 8.89 1.14 -19.54
C LYS A 189 9.45 0.62 -18.24
N THR A 190 10.40 -0.31 -18.34
CA THR A 190 11.45 -0.48 -17.38
C THR A 190 11.83 0.96 -17.16
N LEU A 191 11.46 1.49 -16.00
CA LEU A 191 12.13 2.68 -15.50
C LEU A 191 13.59 2.39 -15.80
N PRO A 192 14.27 3.30 -16.53
CA PRO A 192 15.60 3.05 -17.05
C PRO A 192 16.35 2.39 -15.93
N ASN A 193 16.82 1.16 -16.15
CA ASN A 193 17.49 0.33 -15.16
C ASN A 193 18.22 1.28 -14.22
N LEU A 194 17.59 1.61 -13.09
CA LEU A 194 18.33 2.05 -11.94
C LEU A 194 18.93 0.71 -11.61
N ALA A 195 20.10 0.49 -12.22
CA ALA A 195 21.06 -0.48 -11.78
C ALA A 195 20.84 -0.53 -10.29
N GLN A 196 20.56 -1.73 -9.80
CA GLN A 196 20.70 -2.07 -8.41
C GLN A 196 22.08 -1.53 -8.01
N ARG A 197 22.16 -0.24 -7.68
CA ARG A 197 22.94 0.27 -6.57
C ARG A 197 22.25 -0.47 -5.45
N SER A 198 22.69 -1.70 -5.21
CA SER A 198 23.00 -2.12 -3.87
C SER A 198 23.60 -0.87 -3.23
N VAL A 199 22.75 -0.12 -2.52
CA VAL A 199 23.23 0.92 -1.64
C VAL A 199 24.19 0.14 -0.77
N ASP A 200 25.47 0.39 -0.96
CA ASP A 200 26.52 -0.30 -0.25
C ASP A 200 26.37 0.18 1.19
N TYR A 201 25.51 -0.54 1.94
CA TYR A 201 25.10 -0.18 3.29
C TYR A 201 26.32 -0.08 4.20
N THR A 202 27.44 -0.70 3.82
CA THR A 202 28.79 -0.49 4.34
C THR A 202 29.14 1.00 4.47
N GLN A 203 28.98 1.85 3.45
CA GLN A 203 29.33 3.27 3.57
C GLN A 203 28.34 4.04 4.46
N LEU A 204 27.05 3.72 4.38
CA LEU A 204 26.02 4.40 5.17
C LEU A 204 26.09 4.00 6.65
N ILE A 205 26.39 2.73 6.93
CA ILE A 205 26.72 2.22 8.26
C ILE A 205 28.00 2.89 8.76
N LEU A 206 29.06 3.02 7.95
CA LEU A 206 30.31 3.65 8.37
C LEU A 206 30.11 5.13 8.75
N ILE A 207 29.30 5.88 7.98
CA ILE A 207 28.95 7.27 8.29
C ILE A 207 28.12 7.36 9.57
N VAL A 208 27.09 6.52 9.71
CA VAL A 208 26.26 6.50 10.93
C VAL A 208 27.09 6.11 12.16
N THR A 209 28.00 5.14 12.02
CA THR A 209 28.89 4.71 13.12
C THR A 209 29.89 5.82 13.48
N LEU A 210 30.46 6.53 12.49
CA LEU A 210 31.33 7.69 12.73
C LEU A 210 30.58 8.81 13.46
N ILE A 211 29.33 9.09 13.12
CA ILE A 211 28.50 10.09 13.81
C ILE A 211 28.20 9.66 15.25
N ILE A 212 27.82 8.40 15.46
CA ILE A 212 27.54 7.84 16.79
C ILE A 212 28.78 7.85 17.69
N VAL A 213 30.00 7.73 17.15
CA VAL A 213 31.24 7.79 17.96
C VAL A 213 31.75 9.22 18.14
N ALA A 214 31.71 10.04 17.09
CA ALA A 214 32.26 11.40 17.12
C ALA A 214 31.42 12.36 17.97
N VAL A 215 30.09 12.24 17.94
CA VAL A 215 29.20 13.15 18.68
C VAL A 215 29.35 12.99 20.20
N PRO A 216 29.33 11.79 20.80
CA PRO A 216 29.61 11.61 22.22
C PRO A 216 31.03 12.02 22.59
N GLY A 217 32.02 11.71 21.76
CA GLY A 217 33.41 12.14 21.98
C GLY A 217 33.55 13.67 22.04
N ALA A 218 32.94 14.38 21.10
CA ALA A 218 32.92 15.85 21.08
C ALA A 218 32.17 16.43 22.29
N ILE A 219 31.05 15.83 22.70
CA ILE A 219 30.31 16.22 23.90
C ILE A 219 31.18 16.03 25.15
N VAL A 220 31.87 14.90 25.29
CA VAL A 220 32.76 14.65 26.44
C VAL A 220 33.94 15.63 26.45
N VAL A 221 34.58 15.89 25.31
CA VAL A 221 35.66 16.89 25.21
C VAL A 221 35.16 18.30 25.52
N PHE A 222 33.97 18.66 25.05
CA PHE A 222 33.34 19.95 25.33
C PHE A 222 33.03 20.09 26.82
N LEU A 223 32.43 19.08 27.45
CA LEU A 223 32.14 19.05 28.89
C LEU A 223 33.43 19.08 29.71
N TYR A 224 34.48 18.38 29.29
CA TYR A 224 35.79 18.41 29.94
C TYR A 224 36.44 19.78 29.83
N ARG A 225 36.47 20.41 28.65
CA ARG A 225 36.97 21.79 28.46
C ARG A 225 36.16 22.79 29.28
N ARG A 226 34.84 22.65 29.34
CA ARG A 226 33.95 23.49 30.15
C ARG A 226 34.23 23.33 31.65
N SER A 227 34.45 22.10 32.12
CA SER A 227 34.86 21.79 33.49
C SER A 227 36.23 22.39 33.83
N LYS A 228 37.23 22.23 32.94
CA LYS A 228 38.57 22.81 33.12
C LYS A 228 38.54 24.34 33.16
N ARG A 229 37.76 25.00 32.30
CA ARG A 229 37.53 26.46 32.36
C ARG A 229 36.88 26.88 33.68
N ARG A 230 35.87 26.15 34.18
CA ARG A 230 35.25 26.43 35.49
C ARG A 230 36.23 26.26 36.65
N ARG A 231 37.12 25.25 36.62
CA ARG A 231 38.17 25.06 37.64
C ARG A 231 39.24 26.17 37.58
N GLY A 232 39.62 26.61 36.37
CA GLY A 232 40.53 27.75 36.16
C GLY A 232 39.96 29.07 36.69
N LEU A 233 38.70 29.37 36.40
CA LEU A 233 37.99 30.54 36.94
C LEU A 233 37.84 30.50 38.47
N LYS A 234 37.62 29.32 39.06
CA LYS A 234 37.61 29.16 40.54
C LYS A 234 38.99 29.41 41.15
N LYS A 235 40.08 28.92 40.53
CA LYS A 235 41.47 29.22 40.96
C LYS A 235 41.80 30.72 40.82
N PHE A 236 41.38 31.37 39.74
CA PHE A 236 41.59 32.80 39.54
C PHE A 236 40.83 33.67 40.55
N LYS A 237 39.55 33.35 40.84
CA LYS A 237 38.78 34.01 41.91
C LYS A 237 39.39 33.81 43.30
N ARG A 238 39.95 32.62 43.61
CA ARG A 238 40.68 32.37 44.87
C ARG A 238 41.98 33.20 44.96
N ARG A 239 42.77 33.28 43.89
CA ARG A 239 43.99 34.11 43.86
C ARG A 239 43.70 35.61 44.00
N ARG A 240 42.63 36.12 43.37
CA ARG A 240 42.20 37.53 43.55
C ARG A 240 41.72 37.84 44.97
N LYS A 241 41.06 36.89 45.65
CA LYS A 241 40.71 37.02 47.08
C LYS A 241 41.95 37.02 47.97
N LEU A 242 42.92 36.13 47.72
CA LEU A 242 44.18 36.09 48.45
C LEU A 242 45.04 37.35 48.23
N HIS A 243 45.07 37.91 47.01
CA HIS A 243 45.77 39.17 46.74
C HIS A 243 45.11 40.38 47.43
N LYS A 244 43.77 40.40 47.53
CA LYS A 244 43.05 41.43 48.30
C LYS A 244 43.33 41.30 49.80
N LEU A 245 43.40 40.07 50.34
CA LEU A 245 43.79 39.82 51.74
C LEU A 245 45.25 40.21 52.01
N TRP A 246 46.16 40.00 51.06
CA TRP A 246 47.55 40.45 51.17
C TRP A 246 47.66 41.99 51.19
N TYR A 247 46.92 42.71 50.33
CA TYR A 247 46.89 44.18 50.35
C TYR A 247 46.31 44.75 51.66
N ILE A 248 45.33 44.08 52.27
CA ILE A 248 44.73 44.49 53.54
C ILE A 248 45.70 44.24 54.71
N ASN A 249 46.45 43.12 54.71
CA ASN A 249 47.45 42.85 55.74
C ASN A 249 48.73 43.70 55.58
N PHE A 250 49.11 44.11 54.37
CA PHE A 250 50.29 44.94 54.15
C PHE A 250 50.08 46.40 54.59
N TYR A 251 48.83 46.89 54.57
CA TYR A 251 48.48 48.22 55.09
C TYR A 251 48.46 48.30 56.62
N PHE A 252 48.27 47.17 57.32
CA PHE A 252 48.26 47.10 58.78
C PHE A 252 49.66 46.93 59.42
N LEU A 253 50.72 46.84 58.61
CA LEU A 253 52.12 46.68 59.05
C LEU A 253 52.97 47.95 58.82
N LEU A 254 52.34 49.04 58.34
CA LEU A 254 52.97 50.33 58.02
C LEU A 254 52.37 51.51 58.81
N GLU A 255 51.51 51.23 59.79
CA GLU A 255 51.17 52.10 60.93
C GLU A 255 51.80 51.54 62.21
#